data_AF-A0A965ZAP9-F1
#
_entry.id   AF-A0A965ZAP9-F1
#
_cell.length_a   1.000
_cell.length_b   1.000
_cell.length_c   1.000
_cell.angle_alpha   90.00
_cell.angle_beta   90.00
_cell.angle_gamma   90.00
#
_symmetry.space_group_name_H-M   'P 1'
#
loop_
_entity.id
_entity.type
_entity.pdbx_description
1 polymer ?
#
loop_
_entity_poly.entity_id
_entity_poly.type
_entity_poly.pdbx_seq_one_letter_code
_entity_poly.pdbx_strand_id
1 'polypeptide(L)'
;MKLFQTKFKLALNRALLFVAIATMPVVLKAQFIVISANNEPLNKVMIQLRDSAGIQLSFDDALLSTFLISSHQTFPTPEAAIQ
;
A
#
# COMPACT_ATOMS: atom_id res chain seq x y z
N MET A 1 50.99 3.63 -17.30
CA MET A 1 50.35 4.41 -16.22
C MET A 1 48.93 4.92 -16.54
N LYS A 2 48.62 5.36 -17.78
CA LYS A 2 47.29 5.89 -18.15
C LYS A 2 46.13 4.87 -18.08
N LEU A 3 46.37 3.58 -18.40
CA LEU A 3 45.33 2.54 -18.44
C LEU A 3 44.70 2.22 -17.06
N PHE A 4 45.51 2.29 -15.99
CA PHE A 4 45.07 2.04 -14.62
C PHE A 4 44.11 3.13 -14.12
N GLN A 5 44.42 4.39 -14.45
CA GLN A 5 43.60 5.56 -14.12
C GLN A 5 42.21 5.51 -14.80
N THR A 6 42.13 4.97 -16.03
CA THR A 6 40.85 4.85 -16.76
C THR A 6 39.96 3.76 -16.16
N LYS A 7 40.54 2.61 -15.81
CA LYS A 7 39.80 1.51 -15.15
C LYS A 7 39.34 1.88 -13.74
N PHE A 8 40.18 2.61 -13.00
CA PHE A 8 39.83 3.14 -11.67
C PHE A 8 38.69 4.16 -11.73
N LYS A 9 38.75 5.14 -12.65
CA LYS A 9 37.65 6.09 -12.88
C LYS A 9 36.35 5.39 -13.28
N LEU A 10 36.43 4.34 -14.11
CA LEU A 10 35.26 3.57 -14.52
C LEU A 10 34.65 2.80 -13.33
N ALA A 11 35.47 2.19 -12.48
CA ALA A 11 35.01 1.51 -11.28
C ALA A 11 34.38 2.49 -10.27
N LEU A 12 35.00 3.66 -10.09
CA LEU A 12 34.50 4.72 -9.21
C LEU A 12 33.16 5.28 -9.69
N ASN A 13 33.01 5.54 -11.00
CA ASN A 13 31.75 6.01 -11.58
C ASN A 13 30.63 4.97 -11.43
N ARG A 14 30.95 3.67 -11.55
CA ARG A 14 29.98 2.59 -11.31
C ARG A 14 29.58 2.52 -9.85
N ALA A 15 30.54 2.64 -8.93
CA ALA A 15 30.24 2.69 -7.49
C ALA A 15 29.35 3.90 -7.14
N LEU A 16 29.63 5.07 -7.71
CA LEU A 16 28.80 6.28 -7.57
C LEU A 16 27.37 6.05 -8.07
N LEU A 17 27.20 5.34 -9.19
CA LEU A 17 25.88 5.00 -9.71
C LEU A 17 25.10 4.09 -8.73
N PHE A 18 25.75 3.07 -8.17
CA PHE A 18 25.09 2.18 -7.19
C PHE A 18 24.72 2.91 -5.90
N VAL A 19 25.59 3.80 -5.41
CA VAL A 19 25.31 4.64 -4.23
C VAL A 19 24.15 5.59 -4.50
N ALA A 20 24.08 6.19 -5.68
CA ALA A 20 22.99 7.10 -6.05
C ALA A 20 21.62 6.42 -6.12
N ILE A 21 21.56 5.14 -6.52
CA ILE A 21 20.30 4.38 -6.55
C ILE A 21 19.91 3.93 -5.14
N ALA A 22 20.87 3.53 -4.31
CA ALA A 22 20.61 3.03 -2.96
C ALA A 22 20.09 4.10 -1.98
N THR A 23 20.35 5.39 -2.25
CA THR A 23 19.92 6.49 -1.39
C THR A 23 18.58 7.12 -1.78
N MET A 24 17.92 6.64 -2.84
CA MET A 24 16.62 7.16 -3.21
C MET A 24 15.55 6.72 -2.19
N PRO A 25 14.89 7.64 -1.47
CA PRO A 25 13.81 7.28 -0.57
C PRO A 25 12.63 6.77 -1.42
N VAL A 26 12.29 5.49 -1.25
CA VAL A 26 11.08 4.91 -1.83
C VAL A 26 9.90 5.43 -1.03
N VAL A 27 9.25 6.49 -1.53
CA VAL A 27 7.98 6.96 -0.95
C VAL A 27 6.88 6.02 -1.45
N LEU A 28 6.65 4.93 -0.71
CA LEU A 28 5.47 4.11 -0.89
C LEU A 28 4.26 4.97 -0.48
N LYS A 29 3.52 5.48 -1.47
CA LYS A 29 2.22 6.11 -1.21
C LYS A 29 1.26 5.02 -0.76
N ALA A 30 1.10 4.85 0.55
CA ALA A 30 0.00 4.09 1.11
C ALA A 30 -1.32 4.73 0.64
N GLN A 31 -2.22 3.94 0.05
CA GLN A 31 -3.55 4.42 -0.31
C GLN A 31 -4.38 4.52 0.96
N PHE A 32 -4.90 5.71 1.23
CA PHE A 32 -5.87 5.90 2.31
C PHE A 32 -7.19 5.22 1.94
N ILE A 33 -7.80 4.56 2.91
CA ILE A 33 -9.08 3.87 2.73
C ILE A 33 -10.16 4.75 3.33
N VAL A 34 -11.14 5.13 2.50
CA VAL A 34 -12.28 5.92 2.94
C VAL A 34 -13.49 4.99 3.04
N ILE A 35 -14.00 4.83 4.25
CA ILE A 35 -15.29 4.17 4.49
C ILE A 35 -16.32 5.29 4.66
N SER A 36 -17.32 5.29 3.80
CA SER A 36 -18.44 6.22 3.84
C SER A 36 -19.73 5.44 3.70
N ALA A 37 -20.11 4.75 4.77
CA ALA A 37 -21.30 3.93 4.85
C ALA A 37 -22.40 4.68 5.61
N ASN A 38 -23.61 4.71 5.07
CA ASN A 38 -24.79 5.25 5.74
C ASN A 38 -25.91 4.22 5.75
N ASN A 39 -26.11 3.59 6.91
CA ASN A 39 -27.08 2.51 7.10
C ASN A 39 -26.94 1.40 6.05
N GLU A 40 -25.69 1.02 5.75
CA GLU A 40 -25.35 0.01 4.75
C GLU A 40 -25.08 -1.35 5.40
N PRO A 41 -25.47 -2.46 4.76
CA PRO A 41 -25.07 -3.80 5.17
C PRO A 41 -23.55 -3.95 5.25
N LEU A 42 -23.05 -4.51 6.35
CA LEU A 42 -21.62 -4.65 6.60
C LEU A 42 -20.92 -5.49 5.52
N ASN A 43 -21.59 -6.53 4.99
CA ASN A 43 -21.02 -7.33 3.89
C ASN A 43 -20.67 -6.46 2.67
N LYS A 44 -21.50 -5.47 2.30
CA LYS A 44 -21.22 -4.56 1.18
C LYS A 44 -19.99 -3.71 1.45
N VAL A 45 -19.83 -3.21 2.66
CA VAL A 45 -18.65 -2.43 3.06
C VAL A 45 -17.39 -3.29 3.02
N MET A 46 -17.47 -4.55 3.46
CA MET A 46 -16.34 -5.50 3.38
C MET A 46 -15.98 -5.87 1.93
N ILE A 47 -16.97 -5.99 1.04
CA ILE A 47 -16.75 -6.19 -0.41
C ILE A 47 -16.04 -4.97 -1.01
N GLN A 48 -16.52 -3.75 -0.72
CA GLN A 48 -15.89 -2.53 -1.20
C GLN A 48 -14.45 -2.39 -0.70
N LEU A 49 -14.19 -2.76 0.57
CA LEU A 49 -12.86 -2.76 1.13
C LEU A 49 -11.93 -3.75 0.42
N ARG A 50 -12.40 -4.97 0.16
CA ARG A 50 -11.69 -5.99 -0.63
C ARG A 50 -11.31 -5.47 -2.01
N ASP A 51 -12.29 -4.90 -2.71
CA ASP A 51 -12.12 -4.47 -4.11
C ASP A 51 -11.24 -3.22 -4.24
N SER A 52 -11.35 -2.27 -3.29
CA SER A 52 -10.58 -1.02 -3.31
C SER A 52 -9.15 -1.16 -2.79
N ALA A 53 -8.94 -1.95 -1.73
CA ALA A 53 -7.63 -2.14 -1.14
C ALA A 53 -6.86 -3.34 -1.73
N GLY A 54 -7.48 -4.14 -2.59
CA GLY A 54 -6.86 -5.31 -3.22
C GLY A 54 -6.50 -6.42 -2.23
N ILE A 55 -7.12 -6.43 -1.05
CA ILE A 55 -6.88 -7.44 -0.01
C ILE A 55 -7.77 -8.66 -0.22
N GLN A 56 -7.30 -9.83 0.22
CA GLN A 56 -8.13 -11.03 0.25
C GLN A 56 -8.87 -11.10 1.59
N LEU A 57 -10.20 -11.12 1.52
CA LEU A 57 -11.08 -11.28 2.67
C LEU A 57 -12.07 -12.41 2.41
N SER A 58 -12.29 -13.23 3.43
CA SER A 58 -13.33 -14.26 3.47
C SER A 58 -14.17 -14.06 4.72
N PHE A 59 -15.48 -14.00 4.54
CA PHE A 59 -16.45 -13.79 5.61
C PHE A 59 -17.77 -14.50 5.27
N ASP A 60 -18.60 -14.70 6.28
CA ASP A 60 -19.97 -15.20 6.09
C ASP A 60 -20.86 -14.06 5.59
N ASP A 61 -21.19 -14.09 4.30
CA ASP A 61 -21.99 -13.06 3.65
C ASP A 61 -23.41 -12.96 4.24
N ALA A 62 -24.02 -14.10 4.55
CA ALA A 62 -25.37 -14.15 5.11
C ALA A 62 -25.39 -13.49 6.49
N LEU A 63 -24.43 -13.84 7.36
CA LEU A 63 -24.31 -13.25 8.69
C LEU A 63 -24.04 -11.73 8.59
N LEU A 64 -23.04 -11.32 7.82
CA LEU A 64 -22.64 -9.90 7.75
C LEU A 64 -23.68 -9.01 7.06
N SER A 65 -24.51 -9.56 6.17
CA SER A 65 -25.60 -8.81 5.54
C SER A 65 -26.67 -8.33 6.53
N THR A 66 -26.76 -8.94 7.71
CA THR A 66 -27.75 -8.58 8.74
C THR A 66 -27.36 -7.36 9.58
N PHE A 67 -26.08 -6.98 9.58
CA PHE A 67 -25.59 -5.85 10.37
C PHE A 67 -25.56 -4.59 9.51
N LEU A 68 -26.28 -3.55 9.95
CA LEU A 68 -26.24 -2.24 9.32
C LEU A 68 -25.21 -1.36 10.02
N ILE A 69 -24.36 -0.71 9.24
CA ILE A 69 -23.33 0.18 9.75
C ILE A 69 -23.44 1.58 9.15
N SER A 70 -23.10 2.57 9.97
CA SER A 70 -22.98 3.97 9.59
C SER A 70 -21.63 4.49 10.07
N SER A 71 -20.71 4.76 9.15
CA SER A 71 -19.37 5.23 9.48
C SER A 71 -18.83 6.08 8.34
N HIS A 72 -18.21 7.20 8.71
CA HIS A 72 -17.52 8.11 7.79
C HIS A 72 -16.12 8.35 8.35
N GLN A 73 -15.18 7.48 7.99
CA GLN A 73 -13.83 7.50 8.52
C GLN A 73 -12.80 7.18 7.43
N THR A 74 -11.60 7.69 7.62
CA THR A 74 -10.44 7.42 6.76
C THR A 74 -9.39 6.66 7.54
N PHE A 75 -8.91 5.57 6.97
CA PHE A 75 -7.94 4.68 7.60
C PHE A 75 -6.61 4.70 6.82
N PRO A 76 -5.47 4.65 7.53
CA PRO A 76 -4.15 4.61 6.89
C PRO A 76 -3.84 3.24 6.27
N THR A 77 -4.47 2.17 6.76
CA THR A 77 -4.29 0.80 6.27
C THR A 77 -5.60 0.01 6.28
N PRO A 78 -5.73 -1.07 5.48
CA PRO A 78 -6.90 -1.93 5.48
C PRO A 78 -7.14 -2.61 6.84
N GLU A 79 -6.08 -3.00 7.53
CA GLU A 79 -6.17 -3.67 8.83
C GLU A 79 -6.79 -2.74 9.88
N ALA A 80 -6.41 -1.45 9.87
CA ALA A 80 -6.99 -0.45 10.76
C ALA A 80 -8.48 -0.21 10.50
N ALA A 81 -8.97 -0.51 9.29
CA ALA A 81 -10.38 -0.37 8.94
C ALA A 81 -11.25 -1.56 9.38
N ILE A 82 -10.64 -2.71 9.70
CA ILE A 82 -11.32 -3.95 10.08
C ILE A 82 -11.40 -4.12 11.61
N GLN A 83 -10.42 -3.59 12.34
CA GLN A 83 -10.34 -3.63 13.81
C GLN A 83 -11.45 -2.80 14.47
#